data_AF-A0AAX0WZZ8-F1
#
_entry.id   AF-A0AAX0WZZ8-F1
#
_cell.length_a   1.000
_cell.length_b   1.000
_cell.length_c   1.000
_cell.angle_alpha   90.00
_cell.angle_beta   90.00
_cell.angle_gamma   90.00
#
_symmetry.space_group_name_H-M   'P 1'
#
loop_
_entity.id
_entity.type
_entity.pdbx_description
1 polymer ?
#
loop_
_entity_poly.entity_id
_entity_poly.type
_entity_poly.pdbx_seq_one_letter_code
_entity_poly.pdbx_strand_id
1 'polypeptide(L)'
;MKFEKIETFLNKAGFIFMNQGTGIGAVAGRPSYLYQKNITGGRPQMIQLAVSSVNQEDIRLIFSNNVSQQVRNSINDIINEHELDSEKTLSLNF
;
A
#
# COMPACT_ATOMS: atom_id res chain seq x y z
N MET A 1 -6.15 -6.26 9.49
CA MET A 1 -5.87 -6.73 8.11
C MET A 1 -4.81 -5.86 7.45
N LYS A 2 -4.09 -6.33 6.42
CA LYS A 2 -3.01 -5.52 5.77
C LYS A 2 -3.52 -4.17 5.26
N PHE A 3 -4.72 -4.15 4.68
CA PHE A 3 -5.33 -2.93 4.17
C PHE A 3 -5.46 -1.83 5.24
N GLU A 4 -6.04 -2.17 6.39
CA GLU A 4 -6.25 -1.24 7.51
C GLU A 4 -4.91 -0.72 8.08
N LYS A 5 -3.88 -1.58 8.12
CA LYS A 5 -2.52 -1.18 8.56
C LYS A 5 -1.91 -0.16 7.59
N ILE A 6 -2.03 -0.41 6.28
CA ILE A 6 -1.56 0.53 5.25
C ILE A 6 -2.35 1.84 5.33
N GLU A 7 -3.66 1.79 5.41
CA GLU A 7 -4.52 2.98 5.52
C GLU A 7 -4.16 3.82 6.76
N THR A 8 -3.99 3.18 7.91
CA THR A 8 -3.56 3.84 9.14
C THR A 8 -2.21 4.53 8.98
N PHE A 9 -1.26 3.86 8.33
CA PHE A 9 0.06 4.43 8.03
C PHE A 9 -0.04 5.64 7.10
N LEU A 10 -0.82 5.53 6.01
CA LEU A 10 -1.01 6.60 5.03
C LEU A 10 -1.61 7.85 5.67
N ASN A 11 -2.64 7.69 6.50
CA ASN A 11 -3.26 8.77 7.24
C ASN A 11 -2.26 9.48 8.16
N LYS A 12 -1.44 8.73 8.91
CA LYS A 12 -0.36 9.30 9.74
C LYS A 12 0.73 10.01 8.92
N ALA A 13 1.01 9.50 7.72
CA ALA A 13 1.96 10.11 6.79
C ALA A 13 1.40 11.36 6.08
N GLY A 14 0.14 11.73 6.32
CA GLY A 14 -0.51 12.91 5.77
C GLY A 14 -1.09 12.70 4.36
N PHE A 15 -1.27 11.46 3.93
CA PHE A 15 -2.08 11.14 2.77
C PHE A 15 -3.55 11.12 3.17
N ILE A 16 -4.41 11.59 2.26
CA ILE A 16 -5.85 11.69 2.45
C ILE A 16 -6.52 10.80 1.42
N PHE A 17 -7.54 10.06 1.84
CA PHE A 17 -8.38 9.29 0.93
C PHE A 17 -9.14 10.23 -0.02
N MET A 18 -9.01 10.00 -1.32
CA MET A 18 -9.62 10.84 -2.35
C MET A 18 -10.87 10.22 -2.93
N ASN A 19 -10.77 8.96 -3.39
CA ASN A 19 -11.90 8.23 -3.95
C ASN A 19 -11.65 6.73 -3.97
N GLN A 20 -12.76 6.00 -4.15
CA GLN A 20 -12.77 4.60 -4.52
C GLN A 20 -13.23 4.47 -5.98
N GLY A 21 -12.64 3.52 -6.70
CA GLY A 21 -13.02 3.21 -8.07
C GLY A 21 -12.59 1.80 -8.47
N THR A 22 -12.52 1.57 -9.77
CA THR A 22 -12.04 0.32 -10.34
C THR A 22 -10.65 0.53 -10.93
N GLY A 23 -9.72 -0.36 -10.61
CA GLY A 23 -8.39 -0.37 -11.17
C GLY A 23 -8.43 -0.50 -12.70
N ILE A 24 -7.41 0.06 -13.36
CA ILE A 24 -7.21 0.00 -14.81
C ILE A 24 -5.79 -0.51 -15.09
N GLY A 25 -5.52 -0.96 -16.33
CA GLY A 25 -4.20 -1.48 -16.71
C GLY A 25 -3.82 -2.76 -15.95
N ALA A 26 -2.66 -2.77 -15.31
CA ALA A 26 -2.12 -3.95 -14.60
C ALA A 26 -2.98 -4.44 -13.41
N VAL A 27 -3.93 -3.64 -12.95
CA VAL A 27 -4.85 -3.97 -11.85
C VAL A 27 -6.32 -3.87 -12.29
N ALA A 28 -6.58 -4.04 -13.59
CA ALA A 28 -7.92 -3.93 -14.16
C ALA A 28 -8.95 -4.78 -13.41
N GLY A 29 -10.10 -4.17 -13.09
CA GLY A 29 -11.23 -4.86 -12.45
C GLY A 29 -11.14 -5.00 -10.92
N ARG A 30 -10.01 -4.66 -10.29
CA ARG A 30 -9.87 -4.67 -8.83
C ARG A 30 -10.50 -3.43 -8.19
N PRO A 31 -11.25 -3.54 -7.07
CA PRO A 31 -11.56 -2.40 -6.22
C PRO A 31 -10.28 -1.62 -5.88
N SER A 32 -10.33 -0.30 -6.02
CA SER A 32 -9.16 0.55 -5.95
C SER A 32 -9.41 1.79 -5.11
N TYR A 33 -8.49 2.07 -4.19
CA TYR A 33 -8.57 3.18 -3.24
C TYR A 33 -7.41 4.13 -3.49
N LEU A 34 -7.72 5.38 -3.84
CA LEU A 34 -6.71 6.41 -4.13
C LEU A 34 -6.49 7.29 -2.91
N TYR A 35 -5.24 7.44 -2.52
CA TYR A 35 -4.79 8.34 -1.48
C TYR A 35 -3.85 9.40 -2.08
N GLN A 36 -3.99 10.65 -1.63
CA GLN A 36 -3.20 11.77 -2.12
C GLN A 36 -2.64 12.60 -0.96
N LYS A 37 -1.40 13.04 -1.11
CA LYS A 37 -0.77 14.06 -0.26
C LYS A 37 -0.37 15.24 -1.12
N ASN A 38 -0.89 16.42 -0.79
CA ASN A 38 -0.53 17.65 -1.46
C ASN A 38 0.86 18.11 -1.01
N ILE A 39 1.68 18.53 -1.97
CA ILE A 39 3.03 19.05 -1.72
C ILE A 39 3.05 20.52 -2.15
N THR A 40 3.34 21.41 -1.21
CA THR A 40 3.41 22.86 -1.50
C THR A 40 4.44 23.14 -2.59
N GLY A 41 4.02 23.83 -3.66
CA GLY A 41 4.89 24.15 -4.79
C GLY A 41 5.29 22.96 -5.67
N GLY A 42 4.65 21.80 -5.49
CA GLY A 42 4.99 20.57 -6.21
C GLY A 42 3.77 19.80 -6.72
N ARG A 43 4.04 18.72 -7.46
CA ARG A 43 2.98 17.77 -7.85
C ARG A 43 2.53 16.97 -6.63
N PRO A 44 1.22 16.66 -6.48
CA PRO A 44 0.74 15.77 -5.43
C PRO A 44 1.43 14.41 -5.49
N GLN A 45 1.62 13.80 -4.33
CA GLN A 45 2.00 12.39 -4.21
C GLN A 45 0.72 11.55 -4.19
N MET A 46 0.68 10.49 -4.98
CA MET A 46 -0.49 9.62 -5.10
C MET A 46 -0.10 8.16 -4.86
N ILE A 47 -0.93 7.47 -4.10
CA ILE A 47 -0.79 6.05 -3.79
C ILE A 47 -2.13 5.40 -4.04
N GLN A 48 -2.16 4.37 -4.88
CA GLN A 48 -3.35 3.61 -5.18
C GLN A 48 -3.19 2.20 -4.63
N LEU A 49 -4.18 1.78 -3.83
CA LEU A 49 -4.30 0.44 -3.28
C LEU A 49 -5.35 -0.33 -4.07
N ALA A 50 -4.93 -1.26 -4.94
CA ALA A 50 -5.84 -2.10 -5.69
C ALA A 50 -5.97 -3.47 -5.01
N VAL A 51 -7.15 -3.74 -4.45
CA VAL A 51 -7.44 -4.89 -3.60
C VAL A 51 -8.14 -5.97 -4.43
N SER A 52 -7.79 -7.23 -4.27
CA SER A 52 -8.54 -8.32 -4.89
C SER A 52 -9.95 -8.43 -4.30
N SER A 53 -10.97 -8.59 -5.15
CA SER A 53 -12.35 -8.80 -4.72
C SER A 53 -12.57 -10.14 -4.00
N VAL A 54 -11.66 -11.10 -4.18
CA VAL A 54 -11.73 -12.45 -3.62
C VAL A 54 -10.86 -12.60 -2.37
N ASN A 55 -9.76 -11.85 -2.29
CA ASN A 55 -8.84 -11.89 -1.15
C ASN A 55 -8.40 -10.47 -0.78
N GLN A 56 -8.95 -9.93 0.30
CA GLN A 56 -8.65 -8.56 0.74
C GLN A 56 -7.21 -8.36 1.25
N GLU A 57 -6.45 -9.45 1.45
CA GLU A 57 -5.03 -9.43 1.77
C GLU A 57 -4.12 -9.41 0.52
N ASP A 58 -4.66 -9.64 -0.69
CA ASP A 58 -3.97 -9.43 -1.97
C ASP A 58 -4.13 -7.97 -2.43
N ILE A 59 -3.14 -7.17 -2.05
CA ILE A 59 -3.09 -5.73 -2.33
C ILE A 59 -1.97 -5.47 -3.34
N ARG A 60 -2.33 -4.82 -4.46
CA ARG A 60 -1.38 -4.31 -5.45
C ARG A 60 -1.22 -2.80 -5.25
N LEU A 61 0.03 -2.36 -5.14
CA LEU A 61 0.38 -0.97 -4.91
C LEU A 61 0.79 -0.28 -6.21
N ILE A 62 0.29 0.93 -6.42
CA ILE A 62 0.75 1.80 -7.50
C ILE A 62 1.11 3.15 -6.88
N PHE A 63 2.29 3.65 -7.22
CA PHE A 63 2.85 4.89 -6.67
C PHE A 63 3.09 5.90 -7.79
N SER A 64 2.81 7.17 -7.53
CA SER A 64 3.38 8.24 -8.35
C SER A 64 4.89 8.35 -8.12
N ASN A 65 5.64 8.75 -9.15
CA ASN A 65 7.12 8.77 -9.13
C ASN A 65 7.73 9.60 -8.00
N ASN A 66 7.01 10.60 -7.50
CA ASN A 66 7.44 11.50 -6.43
C ASN A 66 7.11 11.02 -5.01
N VAL A 67 6.48 9.85 -4.81
CA VAL A 67 6.36 9.22 -3.48
C VAL A 67 7.73 8.76 -3.02
N SER A 68 8.13 9.17 -1.81
CA SER A 68 9.47 8.89 -1.27
C SER A 68 9.71 7.39 -1.09
N GLN A 69 10.98 6.97 -1.24
CA GLN A 69 11.38 5.57 -1.08
C GLN A 69 11.03 5.04 0.32
N GLN A 70 11.16 5.87 1.35
CA GLN A 70 10.81 5.51 2.73
C GLN A 70 9.33 5.11 2.85
N VAL A 71 8.41 5.89 2.28
CA VAL A 71 6.98 5.59 2.30
C VAL A 71 6.69 4.28 1.54
N ARG A 72 7.33 4.08 0.38
CA ARG A 72 7.19 2.85 -0.41
C ARG A 72 7.64 1.62 0.39
N ASN A 73 8.82 1.69 1.01
CA ASN A 73 9.37 0.60 1.80
C ASN A 73 8.46 0.27 2.99
N SER A 74 8.02 1.26 3.76
CA SER A 74 7.14 1.02 4.91
C SER A 74 5.82 0.34 4.53
N ILE A 75 5.26 0.64 3.36
CA ILE A 75 4.04 -0.04 2.89
C ILE A 75 4.36 -1.48 2.45
N ASN A 76 5.49 -1.69 1.76
CA ASN A 76 5.92 -3.03 1.38
C ASN A 76 6.18 -3.92 2.61
N ASP A 77 6.77 -3.37 3.67
CA ASP A 77 7.00 -4.08 4.93
C ASP A 77 5.68 -4.58 5.54
N ILE A 78 4.63 -3.75 5.50
CA ILE A 78 3.29 -4.15 5.95
C ILE A 78 2.71 -5.26 5.06
N ILE A 79 2.93 -5.23 3.75
CA ILE A 79 2.47 -6.28 2.83
C ILE A 79 3.19 -7.60 3.10
N ASN A 80 4.48 -7.54 3.41
CA ASN A 80 5.36 -8.69 3.58
C ASN A 80 5.48 -9.17 5.03
N GLU A 81 4.73 -8.58 5.97
CA GLU A 81 4.82 -8.85 7.41
C GLU A 81 4.63 -10.35 7.77
N HIS A 82 3.98 -11.15 6.92
CA HIS A 82 3.87 -12.61 7.08
C HIS A 82 5.07 -13.44 6.59
N GLU A 83 5.92 -12.90 5.72
CA GLU A 83 7.14 -13.59 5.26
C GLU A 83 8.23 -13.58 6.35
N LEU A 84 8.31 -12.50 7.11
CA LEU A 84 9.31 -12.32 8.19
C LEU A 84 9.07 -13.21 9.43
N ASP A 85 7.81 -13.49 9.78
CA ASP A 85 7.49 -14.40 10.89
C ASP A 85 7.69 -15.89 10.53
N SER A 86 7.63 -16.21 9.23
CA SER A 86 7.85 -17.58 8.75
C SER A 86 9.34 -17.95 8.72
N GLU A 87 10.25 -17.01 8.45
CA GLU A 87 11.70 -17.25 8.47
C GLU A 87 12.30 -17.30 9.89
N LYS A 88 11.70 -16.60 10.86
CA LYS A 88 12.16 -16.63 12.26
C LYS A 88 11.85 -17.94 12.99
N THR A 89 10.91 -18.74 12.47
CA THR A 89 10.54 -20.03 13.08
C THR A 89 11.43 -21.18 12.59
N LEU A 90 12.12 -21.03 11.46
CA LEU A 90 12.99 -22.07 10.87
C LEU A 90 14.45 -22.01 11.35
N SER A 91 14.82 -21.01 12.16
CA SER A 91 16.21 -20.76 12.59
C SER A 91 16.53 -21.17 14.05
N LEU A 92 15.67 -21.98 14.69
CA LEU A 92 15.84 -22.44 16.09
C LEU A 92 16.08 -23.95 16.27
N ASN A 93 16.46 -24.67 15.22
CA ASN A 93 16.91 -26.07 15.34
C ASN A 93 18.34 -26.22 14.80
N PHE A 94 19.34 -25.95 15.63
CA PHE A 94 20.69 -26.52 15.53
C PHE A 94 21.21 -26.83 16.93
#